data_AF-A0AB72XA36-F1
#
_entry.id   AF-A0AB72XA36-F1
#
_cell.length_a   1.000
_cell.length_b   1.000
_cell.length_c   1.000
_cell.angle_alpha   90.00
_cell.angle_beta   90.00
_cell.angle_gamma   90.00
#
_symmetry.space_group_name_H-M   'P 1'
#
loop_
_entity.id
_entity.type
_entity.pdbx_description
1 polymer ?
#
loop_
_entity_poly.entity_id
_entity_poly.type
_entity_poly.pdbx_seq_one_letter_code
_entity_poly.pdbx_strand_id
1 'polypeptide(L)'
;MPGFHPGRFVSMSSLRAFFGTAFRWQRGRQGTGYDKMLLATAPWPIPFDSYLIRYPDGSEIPPHTDPVTNGRHYRLNIVLKSPRAGGEFLCAKPIFQTRRIKLFRPDACEHSVTRVVGGSRYVLSVGWVLGRRGSVRETKS
;
A
#
# COMPACT_ATOMS: atom_id res chain seq x y z
N MET A 1 7.90 -7.02 -39.74
CA MET A 1 8.56 -5.86 -39.10
C MET A 1 7.77 -4.61 -39.48
N PRO A 2 6.91 -4.13 -38.58
CA PRO A 2 7.12 -2.89 -37.82
C PRO A 2 6.98 -3.18 -36.32
N GLY A 3 7.59 -2.48 -35.35
CA GLY A 3 7.99 -1.08 -35.27
C GLY A 3 7.50 -0.60 -33.90
N PHE A 4 8.43 -0.33 -32.98
CA PHE A 4 8.33 0.47 -31.74
C PHE A 4 6.93 0.77 -31.17
N HIS A 5 6.61 0.27 -29.96
CA HIS A 5 5.51 0.81 -29.14
C HIS A 5 6.09 1.61 -27.96
N PRO A 6 5.95 2.96 -27.96
CA PRO A 6 6.35 3.80 -26.84
C PRO A 6 5.38 3.61 -25.67
N GLY A 7 5.82 4.08 -24.49
CA GLY A 7 5.22 3.83 -23.19
C GLY A 7 3.70 3.91 -23.13
N ARG A 8 3.12 3.07 -22.26
CA ARG A 8 1.72 3.23 -21.83
C ARG A 8 1.53 4.64 -21.31
N PHE A 9 0.81 5.46 -22.07
CA PHE A 9 0.36 6.77 -21.62
C PHE A 9 -0.41 6.61 -20.32
N VAL A 10 0.07 7.27 -19.26
CA VAL A 10 -0.76 7.53 -18.08
C VAL A 10 -1.87 8.44 -18.57
N SER A 11 -3.13 8.00 -18.46
CA SER A 11 -4.27 8.83 -18.83
C SER A 11 -4.19 10.19 -18.12
N MET A 12 -4.50 11.28 -18.81
CA MET A 12 -4.61 12.61 -18.20
C MET A 12 -5.61 12.64 -17.02
N SER A 13 -6.62 11.77 -17.03
CA SER A 13 -7.55 11.59 -15.90
C SER A 13 -6.86 10.94 -14.68
N SER A 14 -5.95 9.99 -14.90
CA SER A 14 -5.13 9.38 -13.84
C SER A 14 -4.12 10.38 -13.25
N LEU A 15 -3.56 11.27 -14.07
CA LEU A 15 -2.66 12.33 -13.60
C LEU A 15 -3.42 13.39 -12.77
N ARG A 16 -4.58 13.86 -13.24
CA ARG A 16 -5.41 14.80 -12.47
C ARG A 16 -5.88 14.21 -11.14
N ALA A 17 -6.28 12.94 -11.13
CA ALA A 17 -6.64 12.23 -9.90
C ALA A 17 -5.45 12.08 -8.95
N PHE A 18 -4.24 11.83 -9.48
CA PHE A 18 -3.02 11.81 -8.68
C PHE A 18 -2.75 13.17 -8.05
N PHE A 19 -2.69 14.26 -8.82
CA PHE A 19 -2.44 15.61 -8.28
C PHE A 19 -3.54 16.10 -7.33
N GLY A 20 -4.78 15.63 -7.52
CA GLY A 20 -5.89 15.93 -6.61
C GLY A 20 -5.75 15.27 -5.23
N THR A 21 -4.99 14.19 -5.11
CA THR A 21 -4.91 13.36 -3.88
C THR A 21 -3.52 13.27 -3.28
N ALA A 22 -2.48 13.51 -4.07
CA ALA A 22 -1.10 13.58 -3.61
C ALA A 22 -0.93 14.68 -2.55
N PHE A 23 -0.10 14.39 -1.54
CA PHE A 23 0.22 15.28 -0.42
C PHE A 23 -0.99 15.79 0.37
N ARG A 24 -2.13 15.10 0.28
CA ARG A 24 -3.34 15.40 1.05
C ARG A 24 -3.72 14.22 1.92
N TRP A 25 -4.10 14.49 3.16
CA TRP A 25 -4.65 13.48 4.06
C TRP A 25 -6.03 13.04 3.57
N GLN A 26 -6.24 11.74 3.55
CA GLN A 26 -7.51 11.10 3.23
C GLN A 26 -7.82 10.06 4.30
N ARG A 27 -9.11 9.83 4.57
CA ARG A 27 -9.53 8.74 5.44
C ARG A 27 -9.06 7.40 4.88
N GLY A 28 -8.63 6.53 5.79
CA GLY A 28 -8.26 5.16 5.51
C GLY A 28 -9.43 4.36 4.95
N ARG A 29 -9.13 3.37 4.10
CA ARG A 29 -10.17 2.58 3.41
C ARG A 29 -10.99 1.68 4.34
N GLN A 30 -10.42 1.31 5.49
CA GLN A 30 -11.05 0.38 6.44
C GLN A 30 -12.08 1.06 7.34
N GLY A 31 -12.23 2.39 7.28
CA GLY A 31 -13.21 3.12 8.10
C GLY A 31 -12.90 3.16 9.61
N THR A 32 -11.68 2.81 10.02
CA THR A 32 -11.31 2.61 11.44
C THR A 32 -10.54 3.78 12.06
N GLY A 33 -10.69 4.98 11.47
CA GLY A 33 -10.16 6.24 12.02
C GLY A 33 -8.70 6.56 11.70
N TYR A 34 -8.00 5.75 10.90
CA TYR A 34 -6.66 6.08 10.39
C TYR A 34 -6.74 6.95 9.12
N ASP A 35 -5.66 7.67 8.82
CA ASP A 35 -5.52 8.53 7.64
C ASP A 35 -4.34 8.07 6.78
N LYS A 36 -4.43 8.29 5.47
CA LYS A 36 -3.37 8.04 4.48
C LYS A 36 -3.14 9.28 3.62
N MET A 37 -1.89 9.54 3.29
CA MET A 37 -1.48 10.57 2.35
C MET A 37 -0.64 9.93 1.26
N LEU A 38 -1.08 10.03 0.01
CA LEU A 38 -0.31 9.54 -1.14
C LEU A 38 0.91 10.45 -1.34
N LEU A 39 2.11 9.84 -1.35
CA LEU A 39 3.37 10.54 -1.59
C LEU A 39 3.85 10.36 -3.03
N ALA A 40 3.73 9.14 -3.56
CA ALA A 40 4.14 8.81 -4.91
C ALA A 40 3.42 7.56 -5.42
N THR A 41 3.27 7.45 -6.73
CA THR A 41 2.85 6.21 -7.40
C THR A 41 3.38 6.22 -8.83
N ALA A 42 3.70 5.05 -9.36
CA ALA A 42 3.97 4.89 -10.78
C ALA A 42 3.48 3.51 -11.26
N PRO A 43 3.04 3.39 -12.52
CA PRO A 43 2.63 2.11 -13.09
C PRO A 43 3.80 1.29 -13.69
N TRP A 44 4.98 1.89 -13.89
CA TRP A 44 6.12 1.29 -14.58
C TRP A 44 7.44 1.79 -13.96
N PRO A 45 8.53 0.99 -13.91
CA PRO A 45 8.67 -0.40 -14.39
C PRO A 45 7.98 -1.44 -13.51
N ILE A 46 7.79 -1.13 -12.23
CA ILE A 46 7.04 -1.95 -11.28
C ILE A 46 5.90 -1.07 -10.76
N PRO A 47 4.62 -1.49 -10.90
CA PRO A 47 3.51 -0.75 -10.32
C PRO A 47 3.68 -0.63 -8.81
N PHE A 48 3.74 0.60 -8.31
CA PHE A 48 3.93 0.88 -6.89
C PHE A 48 3.11 2.06 -6.39
N ASP A 49 2.91 2.10 -5.08
CA ASP A 49 2.44 3.25 -4.34
C ASP A 49 3.31 3.51 -3.10
N SER A 50 3.33 4.76 -2.65
CA SER A 50 3.97 5.17 -1.42
C SER A 50 3.04 6.11 -0.67
N TYR A 51 2.81 5.80 0.60
CA TYR A 51 1.94 6.55 1.49
C TYR A 51 2.65 6.91 2.78
N LEU A 52 2.32 8.09 3.32
CA LEU A 52 2.44 8.34 4.74
C LEU A 52 1.11 7.98 5.40
N ILE A 53 1.15 7.10 6.39
CA ILE A 53 -0.04 6.64 7.12
C ILE A 53 0.04 7.16 8.55
N ARG A 54 -1.04 7.77 9.02
CA ARG A 54 -1.21 8.27 10.39
C ARG A 54 -2.31 7.48 11.07
N TYR A 55 -2.01 6.99 12.26
CA TYR A 55 -2.97 6.37 13.17
C TYR A 55 -3.09 7.29 14.39
N PRO A 56 -4.16 8.11 14.49
CA PRO A 56 -4.45 8.89 15.68
C PRO A 56 -4.73 8.01 16.90
N ASP A 57 -4.74 8.62 18.08
CA ASP A 57 -5.14 7.94 19.31
C ASP A 57 -6.53 7.31 19.17
N GLY A 58 -6.71 6.10 19.70
CA GLY A 58 -7.94 5.32 19.60
C GLY A 58 -8.16 4.59 18.26
N SER A 59 -7.43 4.92 17.20
CA SER A 59 -7.56 4.20 15.92
C SER A 59 -6.95 2.80 15.98
N GLU A 60 -7.52 1.88 15.21
CA GLU A 60 -7.04 0.51 15.05
C GLU A 60 -7.27 0.04 13.61
N ILE A 61 -6.76 -1.12 13.22
CA ILE A 61 -7.20 -1.79 12.00
C ILE A 61 -7.47 -3.25 12.36
N PRO A 62 -8.72 -3.73 12.20
CA PRO A 62 -9.05 -5.12 12.48
C PRO A 62 -8.32 -6.08 11.51
N PRO A 63 -8.27 -7.39 11.84
CA PRO A 63 -7.72 -8.39 10.95
C PRO A 63 -8.37 -8.35 9.56
N HIS A 64 -7.55 -8.28 8.52
CA HIS A 64 -7.98 -8.27 7.12
C HIS A 64 -6.87 -8.71 6.18
N THR A 65 -7.22 -8.92 4.91
CA THR A 65 -6.31 -9.07 3.78
C THR A 65 -6.58 -7.98 2.74
N ASP A 66 -5.58 -7.67 1.92
CA ASP A 66 -5.71 -6.73 0.79
C ASP A 66 -5.64 -7.51 -0.53
N PRO A 67 -6.78 -8.00 -1.04
CA PRO A 67 -6.78 -8.81 -2.25
C PRO A 67 -6.20 -8.03 -3.44
N VAL A 68 -5.42 -8.74 -4.27
CA VAL A 68 -4.93 -8.23 -5.55
C VAL A 68 -5.43 -9.14 -6.67
N THR A 69 -5.93 -8.57 -7.76
CA THR A 69 -6.51 -9.35 -8.86
C THR A 69 -5.47 -10.18 -9.62
N ASN A 70 -4.24 -9.68 -9.75
CA ASN A 70 -3.17 -10.36 -10.50
C ASN A 70 -1.80 -9.97 -9.94
N GLY A 71 -0.88 -10.92 -9.92
CA GLY A 71 0.47 -10.77 -9.41
C GLY A 71 0.56 -11.00 -7.90
N ARG A 72 1.67 -10.55 -7.34
CA ARG A 72 2.04 -10.70 -5.94
C ARG A 72 2.18 -9.33 -5.32
N HIS A 73 1.32 -8.97 -4.37
CA HIS A 73 1.33 -7.66 -3.73
C HIS A 73 2.24 -7.68 -2.49
N TYR A 74 3.26 -6.85 -2.48
CA TYR A 74 4.19 -6.69 -1.36
C TYR A 74 4.02 -5.32 -0.73
N ARG A 75 4.26 -5.21 0.58
CA ARG A 75 4.28 -3.93 1.27
C ARG A 75 5.43 -3.86 2.27
N LEU A 76 6.19 -2.78 2.19
CA LEU A 76 7.22 -2.39 3.14
C LEU A 76 6.70 -1.23 3.98
N ASN A 77 6.55 -1.46 5.28
CA ASN A 77 6.17 -0.44 6.25
C ASN A 77 7.36 -0.11 7.15
N ILE A 78 7.66 1.18 7.29
CA ILE A 78 8.66 1.73 8.20
C ILE A 78 7.95 2.63 9.21
N VAL A 79 7.96 2.25 10.48
CA VAL A 79 7.41 3.05 11.58
C VAL A 79 8.32 4.23 11.84
N LEU A 80 7.82 5.44 11.56
CA LEU A 80 8.51 6.71 11.75
C LEU A 80 8.32 7.25 13.17
N LYS A 81 7.12 7.05 13.74
CA LYS A 81 6.75 7.46 15.10
C LYS A 81 5.90 6.37 15.73
N SER A 82 6.25 5.96 16.95
CA SER A 82 5.47 5.04 17.78
C SER A 82 4.55 5.82 18.73
N PRO A 83 3.36 5.29 19.06
CA PRO A 83 2.56 5.79 20.16
C PRO A 83 3.16 5.33 21.52
N ARG A 84 2.54 5.73 22.63
CA ARG A 84 2.94 5.32 23.98
C ARG A 84 2.70 3.82 24.19
N ALA A 85 1.56 3.30 23.74
CA ALA A 85 1.21 1.89 23.78
C ALA A 85 0.32 1.48 22.59
N GLY A 86 0.26 0.19 22.31
CA GLY A 86 -0.50 -0.35 21.19
C GLY A 86 0.02 0.13 19.83
N GLY A 87 -0.84 0.17 18.80
CA GLY A 87 -0.40 0.46 17.42
C GLY A 87 0.53 -0.62 16.86
N GLU A 88 0.49 -1.82 17.41
CA GLU A 88 1.33 -2.93 17.01
C GLU A 88 0.82 -3.55 15.72
N PHE A 89 1.72 -3.76 14.77
CA PHE A 89 1.40 -4.46 13.53
C PHE A 89 1.49 -5.95 13.76
N LEU A 90 0.35 -6.64 13.62
CA LEU A 90 0.25 -8.09 13.72
C LEU A 90 0.04 -8.64 12.32
N CYS A 91 0.76 -9.71 12.01
CA CYS A 91 0.71 -10.36 10.70
C CYS A 91 1.00 -11.84 10.90
N ALA A 92 0.15 -12.71 10.35
CA ALA A 92 0.26 -14.15 10.58
C ALA A 92 1.55 -14.74 9.98
N LYS A 93 1.97 -14.25 8.81
CA LYS A 93 3.12 -14.77 8.06
C LYS A 93 3.93 -13.63 7.41
N PRO A 94 4.60 -12.76 8.20
CA PRO A 94 5.42 -11.70 7.63
C PRO A 94 6.62 -12.32 6.90
N ILE A 95 7.11 -11.65 5.85
CA ILE A 95 8.38 -12.00 5.22
C ILE A 95 9.52 -11.58 6.14
N PHE A 96 9.41 -10.40 6.74
CA PHE A 96 10.37 -9.88 7.71
C PHE A 96 9.70 -8.89 8.65
N GLN A 97 10.06 -8.90 9.93
CA GLN A 97 9.46 -8.05 10.94
C GLN A 97 10.44 -7.69 12.07
N THR A 98 10.63 -6.39 12.28
CA THR A 98 11.23 -5.80 13.49
C THR A 98 10.25 -4.83 14.13
N ARG A 99 10.63 -4.17 15.23
CA ARG A 99 9.80 -3.09 15.81
C ARG A 99 9.48 -1.98 14.81
N ARG A 100 10.44 -1.60 13.95
CA ARG A 100 10.30 -0.48 13.00
C ARG A 100 9.97 -0.90 11.57
N ILE A 101 10.40 -2.06 11.12
CA ILE A 101 10.32 -2.46 9.70
C ILE A 101 9.44 -3.69 9.57
N LYS A 102 8.44 -3.64 8.69
CA LYS A 102 7.55 -4.76 8.36
C LYS A 102 7.54 -4.97 6.86
N LEU A 103 7.87 -6.17 6.40
CA LEU A 103 7.76 -6.59 5.01
C LEU A 103 6.84 -7.81 4.94
N PHE A 104 5.79 -7.73 4.14
CA PHE A 104 4.76 -8.77 4.10
C PHE A 104 4.00 -8.75 2.77
N ARG A 105 3.18 -9.78 2.57
CA ARG A 105 2.29 -9.97 1.43
C ARG A 105 0.85 -9.70 1.87
N PRO A 106 0.37 -8.45 1.86
CA PRO A 106 -0.97 -8.13 2.38
C PRO A 106 -2.09 -8.88 1.65
N ASP A 107 -1.85 -9.37 0.42
CA ASP A 107 -2.76 -10.22 -0.34
C ASP A 107 -2.80 -11.69 0.10
N ALA A 108 -1.76 -12.18 0.80
CA ALA A 108 -1.60 -13.58 1.16
C ALA A 108 -1.56 -13.85 2.67
N CYS A 109 -1.44 -12.82 3.51
CA CYS A 109 -1.44 -12.95 4.96
C CYS A 109 -2.41 -11.96 5.61
N GLU A 110 -3.26 -12.48 6.51
CA GLU A 110 -4.07 -11.66 7.39
C GLU A 110 -3.16 -10.81 8.28
N HIS A 111 -3.52 -9.55 8.42
CA HIS A 111 -2.80 -8.58 9.22
C HIS A 111 -3.74 -7.55 9.85
N SER A 112 -3.28 -6.94 10.94
CA SER A 112 -4.02 -5.96 11.72
C SER A 112 -3.08 -4.95 12.37
N VAL A 113 -3.66 -3.89 12.94
CA VAL A 113 -2.96 -2.92 13.78
C VAL A 113 -3.76 -2.79 15.07
N THR A 114 -3.13 -3.11 16.21
CA THR A 114 -3.81 -2.97 17.50
C THR A 114 -4.13 -1.50 17.79
N ARG A 115 -5.13 -1.27 18.62
CA ARG A 115 -5.54 0.09 19.02
C ARG A 115 -4.37 0.92 19.50
N VAL A 116 -4.25 2.12 18.93
CA VAL A 116 -3.29 3.13 19.36
C VAL A 116 -3.74 3.73 20.69
N VAL A 117 -2.83 3.79 21.66
CA VAL A 117 -3.09 4.39 22.97
C VAL A 117 -1.98 5.37 23.31
N GLY A 118 -2.35 6.63 23.53
CA GLY A 118 -1.46 7.73 23.86
C GLY A 118 -0.63 8.20 22.67
N GLY A 119 -1.11 9.23 21.97
CA GLY A 119 -0.38 9.90 20.89
C GLY A 119 -0.78 9.41 19.49
N SER A 120 0.20 9.12 18.64
CA SER A 120 -0.04 8.81 17.24
C SER A 120 1.05 7.92 16.66
N ARG A 121 0.67 6.97 15.81
CA ARG A 121 1.62 6.18 15.02
C ARG A 121 1.76 6.76 13.61
N TYR A 122 2.99 6.88 13.11
CA TYR A 122 3.27 7.26 11.73
C TYR A 122 4.06 6.16 11.03
N VAL A 123 3.66 5.84 9.80
CA VAL A 123 4.28 4.80 8.98
C VAL A 123 4.50 5.32 7.57
N LEU A 124 5.74 5.23 7.09
CA LEU A 124 6.03 5.28 5.66
C LEU A 124 5.75 3.90 5.09
N SER A 125 4.92 3.83 4.05
CA SER A 125 4.39 2.57 3.54
C SER A 125 4.53 2.53 2.03
N VAL A 126 5.33 1.60 1.52
CA VAL A 126 5.57 1.41 0.08
C VAL A 126 5.00 0.07 -0.34
N GLY A 127 4.05 0.07 -1.27
CA GLY A 127 3.44 -1.12 -1.84
C GLY A 127 3.84 -1.32 -3.30
N TRP A 128 4.03 -2.56 -3.74
CA TRP A 128 4.28 -2.88 -5.15
C TRP A 128 3.74 -4.25 -5.54
N VAL A 129 3.47 -4.43 -6.84
CA VAL A 129 2.95 -5.69 -7.39
C VAL A 129 3.92 -6.27 -8.41
N LEU A 130 4.39 -7.50 -8.15
CA LEU A 130 5.25 -8.25 -9.09
C LEU A 130 4.44 -9.30 -9.87
N GLY A 131 4.88 -9.62 -11.09
CA GLY A 131 4.31 -10.73 -11.86
C GLY A 131 2.91 -10.45 -12.44
N ARG A 132 2.55 -9.17 -12.65
CA ARG A 132 1.40 -8.83 -13.49
C ARG A 132 1.65 -9.39 -14.89
N ARG A 133 1.04 -10.54 -15.21
CA ARG A 133 0.96 -10.99 -16.60
C ARG A 133 0.18 -9.93 -17.37
N GLY A 134 0.79 -9.36 -18.41
CA GLY A 134 0.02 -8.71 -19.46
C GLY A 134 -1.02 -9.72 -19.95
N SER A 135 -2.23 -9.25 -20.22
CA SER A 135 -3.29 -10.03 -20.88
C SER A 135 -2.66 -10.89 -21.98
N VAL A 136 -2.70 -12.21 -21.80
CA VAL A 136 -2.30 -13.16 -22.84
C VAL A 136 -3.13 -12.81 -24.06
N ARG A 137 -2.48 -12.40 -25.16
CA ARG A 137 -3.18 -12.33 -26.44
C ARG A 137 -3.49 -13.77 -26.80
N GLU A 138 -4.77 -14.08 -26.87
CA GLU A 138 -5.28 -15.31 -27.44
C GLU A 138 -4.83 -15.35 -28.91
N THR A 139 -3.74 -16.08 -29.19
CA THR A 139 -3.38 -16.48 -30.56
C THR A 139 -4.43 -17.49 -31.00
N LYS A 140 -5.40 -17.04 -31.79
CA LYS A 140 -6.21 -17.94 -32.62
C LYS A 140 -5.29 -18.62 -33.62
N SER A 141 -5.30 -19.96 -33.59
CA SER A 141 -4.70 -20.84 -34.61
C SER A 141 -5.43 -20.75 -35.94
#